data_AF-A0A2A5YQC3-F1
#
_entry.id   AF-A0A2A5YQC3-F1
#
_cell.length_a   1.000
_cell.length_b   1.000
_cell.length_c   1.000
_cell.angle_alpha   90.00
_cell.angle_beta   90.00
_cell.angle_gamma   90.00
#
_symmetry.space_group_name_H-M   'P 1'
#
loop_
_entity.id
_entity.type
_entity.pdbx_description
1 polymer ?
#
loop_
_entity_poly.entity_id
_entity_poly.type
_entity_poly.pdbx_seq_one_letter_code
_entity_poly.pdbx_strand_id
1 'polypeptide(L)'
;GQITEAHSISAGLDYPGIGPEHSWLHEIGRVKYMPIKDDEALESFQTLSRLEGIIPALESAHAIAAAEQVAPTLDADRIVVVNLSGRGDKDIFTVADALGVEM
;
A
#
# COMPACT_ATOMS: atom_id res chain seq x y z
N GLY A 1 -17.77 14.50 17.97
CA GLY A 1 -16.73 14.08 17.03
C GLY A 1 -17.31 12.96 16.20
N GLN A 2 -17.72 13.26 14.97
CA GLN A 2 -18.15 12.22 14.04
C GLN A 2 -16.90 11.69 13.37
N ILE A 3 -16.41 10.53 13.84
CA ILE A 3 -15.37 9.80 13.13
C ILE A 3 -16.12 9.01 12.05
N THR A 4 -15.90 9.38 10.79
CA THR A 4 -16.35 8.56 9.66
C THR A 4 -15.58 7.25 9.70
N GLU A 5 -16.27 6.14 9.57
CA GLU A 5 -15.63 4.82 9.49
C GLU A 5 -14.68 4.79 8.29
N ALA A 6 -13.49 4.23 8.49
CA ALA A 6 -12.57 3.96 7.40
C ALA A 6 -13.10 2.79 6.55
N HIS A 7 -12.65 2.72 5.31
CA HIS A 7 -12.81 1.53 4.48
C HIS A 7 -11.55 1.33 3.65
N SER A 8 -11.00 0.13 3.68
CA SER A 8 -9.92 -0.30 2.80
C SER A 8 -10.02 -1.80 2.51
N ILE A 9 -9.63 -2.23 1.31
CA ILE A 9 -9.44 -3.65 0.99
C ILE A 9 -8.40 -4.32 1.91
N SER A 10 -7.47 -3.52 2.44
CA SER A 10 -6.42 -3.95 3.35
C SER A 10 -6.87 -3.72 4.79
N ALA A 11 -7.26 -4.79 5.49
CA ALA A 11 -7.70 -4.72 6.89
C ALA A 11 -6.69 -4.01 7.83
N GLY A 12 -5.38 -4.15 7.59
CA GLY A 12 -4.36 -3.47 8.40
C GLY A 12 -4.25 -1.96 8.19
N LEU A 13 -4.89 -1.40 7.17
CA LEU A 13 -4.95 0.04 6.90
C LEU A 13 -6.36 0.63 7.11
N ASP A 14 -7.34 -0.23 7.43
CA ASP A 14 -8.71 0.17 7.71
C ASP A 14 -8.86 0.76 9.12
N TYR A 15 -8.20 1.90 9.34
CA TYR A 15 -8.14 2.58 10.61
C TYR A 15 -8.25 4.11 10.41
N PRO A 16 -9.21 4.80 11.05
CA PRO A 16 -9.46 6.22 10.79
C PRO A 16 -8.43 7.16 11.45
N GLY A 17 -7.46 6.61 12.19
CA GLY A 17 -6.43 7.39 12.90
C GLY A 17 -5.03 7.21 12.32
N ILE A 18 -4.08 7.97 12.86
CA ILE A 18 -2.66 7.84 12.57
C ILE A 18 -1.86 8.12 13.85
N GLY A 19 -0.68 7.49 14.00
CA GLY A 19 0.17 7.69 15.18
C GLY A 19 0.59 9.16 15.36
N PRO A 20 0.73 9.64 16.60
CA PRO A 20 1.05 11.05 16.86
C PRO A 20 2.41 11.50 16.31
N GLU A 21 3.40 10.60 16.29
CA GLU A 21 4.70 10.88 15.68
C GLU A 21 4.60 11.12 14.16
N HIS A 22 3.75 10.34 13.48
CA HIS A 22 3.48 10.51 12.05
C HIS A 22 2.80 11.85 11.77
N SER A 23 1.82 12.23 12.61
CA SER A 23 1.15 13.54 12.54
C SER A 23 2.14 14.69 12.71
N TRP A 24 3.02 14.61 13.71
CA TRP A 24 4.07 15.63 13.93
C TRP A 24 5.06 15.71 12.76
N LEU A 25 5.54 14.57 12.23
CA LEU A 25 6.44 14.54 11.09
C LEU A 25 5.80 15.12 9.81
N HIS A 26 4.48 14.99 9.66
CA HIS A 26 3.73 15.67 8.60
C HIS A 26 3.73 17.18 8.80
N GLU A 27 3.37 17.62 10.01
CA GLU A 27 3.21 19.04 10.36
C GLU A 27 4.49 19.85 10.15
N ILE A 28 5.65 19.27 10.49
CA ILE A 28 6.95 19.92 10.27
C ILE A 28 7.48 19.77 8.84
N GLY A 29 6.74 19.13 7.94
CA GLY A 29 7.11 18.91 6.53
C GLY A 29 8.22 17.88 6.31
N ARG A 30 8.51 17.02 7.30
CA ARG A 30 9.59 16.02 7.21
C ARG A 30 9.19 14.77 6.44
N VAL A 31 7.91 14.40 6.49
CA VAL A 31 7.32 13.24 5.81
C VAL A 31 6.13 13.67 4.97
N LYS A 32 6.04 13.13 3.75
CA LYS A 32 4.89 13.29 2.87
C LYS A 32 4.02 12.04 2.97
N TYR A 33 2.72 12.23 3.10
CA TYR A 33 1.72 11.16 3.10
C TYR A 33 0.96 11.21 1.79
N MET A 34 0.78 10.05 1.17
CA MET A 34 0.16 9.92 -0.15
C MET A 34 -0.94 8.86 -0.05
N PRO A 35 -2.17 9.17 -0.51
CA PRO A 35 -3.22 8.16 -0.57
C PRO A 35 -2.96 7.20 -1.73
N ILE A 36 -3.34 5.94 -1.53
CA ILE A 36 -3.40 4.91 -2.56
C ILE A 36 -4.76 4.25 -2.46
N LYS A 37 -5.39 4.00 -3.61
CA LYS A 37 -6.69 3.35 -3.71
C LYS A 37 -6.55 1.83 -3.74
N ASP A 38 -7.66 1.15 -3.44
CA ASP A 38 -7.71 -0.32 -3.41
C ASP A 38 -7.36 -0.95 -4.77
N ASP A 39 -7.78 -0.34 -5.89
CA ASP A 39 -7.49 -0.81 -7.26
C ASP A 39 -6.01 -0.66 -7.63
N GLU A 40 -5.39 0.46 -7.26
CA GLU A 40 -3.95 0.70 -7.41
C GLU A 40 -3.14 -0.33 -6.62
N ALA A 41 -3.49 -0.57 -5.35
CA ALA A 41 -2.83 -1.57 -4.53
C ALA A 41 -2.99 -3.00 -5.10
N LEU A 42 -4.17 -3.33 -5.62
CA LEU A 42 -4.44 -4.63 -6.22
C LEU A 42 -3.67 -4.85 -7.53
N GLU A 43 -3.48 -3.81 -8.34
CA GLU A 43 -2.64 -3.85 -9.53
C GLU A 43 -1.18 -4.10 -9.15
N SER A 44 -0.63 -3.34 -8.19
CA SER A 44 0.75 -3.50 -7.74
C SER A 44 1.01 -4.84 -7.04
N PHE A 45 0.03 -5.38 -6.31
CA PHE A 45 0.10 -6.74 -5.78
C PHE A 45 0.35 -7.76 -6.89
N GLN A 46 -0.42 -7.69 -7.98
CA GLN A 46 -0.30 -8.60 -9.11
C GLN A 46 1.01 -8.39 -9.87
N THR A 47 1.42 -7.14 -10.06
CA THR A 47 2.67 -6.78 -10.75
C THR A 47 3.87 -7.34 -10.01
N LEU A 48 3.99 -7.10 -8.70
CA LEU A 48 5.10 -7.62 -7.91
C LEU A 48 5.12 -9.16 -7.89
N SER A 49 3.96 -9.79 -7.75
CA SER A 49 3.83 -11.24 -7.78
C SER A 49 4.26 -11.83 -9.12
N ARG A 50 3.91 -11.18 -10.24
CA ARG A 50 4.21 -11.66 -11.59
C ARG A 50 5.66 -11.44 -11.99
N LEU A 51 6.24 -10.29 -11.63
CA LEU A 51 7.58 -9.92 -12.06
C LEU A 51 8.66 -10.50 -11.15
N GLU A 52 8.45 -10.47 -9.83
CA GLU A 52 9.46 -10.81 -8.85
C GLU A 52 9.17 -12.12 -8.09
N GLY A 53 7.99 -12.73 -8.30
CA GLY A 53 7.59 -13.94 -7.57
C GLY A 53 7.36 -13.71 -6.07
N ILE A 54 7.19 -12.46 -5.66
CA ILE A 54 6.92 -12.06 -4.27
C ILE A 54 5.43 -11.76 -4.15
N ILE A 55 4.75 -12.47 -3.25
CA ILE A 55 3.34 -12.22 -2.92
C ILE A 55 3.29 -11.25 -1.73
N PRO A 56 3.07 -9.93 -1.94
CA PRO A 56 3.09 -8.96 -0.84
C PRO A 56 1.79 -9.01 -0.04
N ALA A 57 1.83 -8.59 1.22
CA ALA A 57 0.59 -8.25 1.92
C ALA A 57 -0.12 -7.08 1.21
N LEU A 58 -1.46 -7.01 1.28
CA LEU A 58 -2.19 -5.88 0.68
C LEU A 58 -1.77 -4.53 1.27
N GLU A 59 -1.40 -4.51 2.55
CA GLU A 59 -0.80 -3.34 3.22
C GLU A 59 0.51 -2.90 2.52
N SER A 60 1.37 -3.87 2.18
CA SER A 60 2.64 -3.61 1.50
C SER A 60 2.44 -3.21 0.03
N ALA A 61 1.41 -3.74 -0.63
CA ALA A 61 1.10 -3.41 -2.01
C ALA A 61 0.75 -1.91 -2.19
N HIS A 62 0.17 -1.26 -1.18
CA HIS A 62 -0.01 0.19 -1.17
C HIS A 62 1.33 0.94 -1.27
N ALA A 63 2.37 0.47 -0.56
CA ALA A 63 3.69 1.10 -0.63
C ALA A 63 4.38 0.88 -1.99
N ILE A 64 4.13 -0.26 -2.64
CA ILE A 64 4.62 -0.55 -3.99
C ILE A 64 3.92 0.34 -5.01
N ALA A 65 2.60 0.47 -4.95
CA ALA A 65 1.83 1.38 -5.80
C ALA A 65 2.32 2.82 -5.69
N ALA A 66 2.57 3.28 -4.45
CA ALA A 66 3.17 4.58 -4.19
C ALA A 66 4.56 4.71 -4.85
N ALA A 67 5.41 3.68 -4.75
CA ALA A 67 6.72 3.68 -5.38
C ALA A 67 6.65 3.71 -6.91
N GLU A 68 5.70 2.99 -7.52
CA GLU A 68 5.45 2.99 -8.97
C GLU A 68 5.04 4.38 -9.50
N GLN A 69 4.34 5.19 -8.67
CA GLN A 69 4.00 6.58 -9.00
C GLN A 69 5.17 7.55 -8.75
N VAL A 70 5.97 7.33 -7.69
CA VAL A 70 7.06 8.25 -7.30
C VAL A 70 8.31 8.03 -8.13
N ALA A 71 8.72 6.79 -8.39
CA ALA A 71 9.98 6.47 -9.05
C ALA A 71 10.16 7.14 -10.42
N PRO A 72 9.14 7.25 -11.29
CA PRO A 72 9.25 7.96 -12.57
C PRO A 72 9.52 9.46 -12.44
N THR A 73 9.27 10.06 -11.27
CA THR A 73 9.51 11.48 -11.00
C THR A 73 10.93 11.78 -10.51
N LEU A 74 11.73 10.74 -10.26
CA LEU A 74 13.09 10.84 -9.76
C LEU A 74 14.11 10.70 -10.90
N ASP A 75 15.32 11.20 -10.68
CA ASP A 75 16.45 10.91 -11.56
C ASP A 75 16.75 9.39 -11.54
N ALA A 76 17.21 8.84 -12.67
CA ALA A 76 17.42 7.41 -12.83
C ALA A 76 18.52 6.82 -11.92
N ASP A 77 19.36 7.64 -11.30
CA ASP A 77 20.42 7.24 -10.37
C ASP A 77 19.95 7.20 -8.91
N ARG A 78 18.69 7.57 -8.63
CA ARG A 78 18.12 7.53 -7.29
C ARG A 78 17.79 6.12 -6.87
N ILE A 79 18.07 5.83 -5.59
CA ILE A 79 17.73 4.55 -4.95
C ILE A 79 16.46 4.75 -4.12
N VAL A 80 15.46 3.93 -4.38
CA VAL A 80 14.21 3.87 -3.60
C VAL A 80 14.24 2.62 -2.73
N VAL A 81 13.96 2.79 -1.45
CA VAL A 81 13.80 1.68 -0.50
C VAL A 81 12.34 1.59 -0.11
N VAL A 82 11.71 0.44 -0.35
CA VAL A 82 10.33 0.17 0.03
C VAL A 82 10.31 -0.88 1.14
N ASN A 83 9.52 -0.62 2.19
CA ASN A 83 9.31 -1.59 3.24
C ASN A 83 8.22 -2.58 2.84
N LEU A 84 8.59 -3.82 2.52
CA LEU A 84 7.68 -4.96 2.39
C LEU A 84 7.32 -5.47 3.79
N SER A 85 6.34 -4.81 4.41
CA SER A 85 5.95 -5.03 5.80
C SER A 85 5.42 -6.43 6.10
N GLY A 86 4.93 -7.16 5.08
CA GLY A 86 4.42 -8.52 5.25
C GLY A 86 4.26 -9.27 3.93
N ARG A 87 3.97 -10.56 4.06
CA ARG A 87 3.63 -11.46 2.94
C ARG A 87 2.13 -11.64 2.82
N GLY A 88 1.67 -11.91 1.60
CA GLY A 88 0.25 -11.91 1.24
C GLY A 88 -0.51 -13.21 1.44
N ASP A 89 0.05 -14.24 2.08
CA ASP A 89 -0.65 -15.53 2.26
C ASP A 89 -2.03 -15.37 2.91
N LYS A 90 -2.17 -14.41 3.83
CA LYS A 90 -3.43 -14.10 4.52
C LYS A 90 -4.46 -13.41 3.62
N ASP A 91 -3.99 -12.74 2.57
CA ASP A 91 -4.79 -11.86 1.71
C ASP A 91 -5.26 -12.56 0.42
N ILE A 92 -4.82 -13.80 0.18
CA ILE A 92 -5.07 -14.53 -1.07
C ILE A 92 -6.57 -14.63 -1.40
N PHE A 93 -7.42 -14.95 -0.42
CA PHE A 93 -8.87 -15.06 -0.65
C PHE A 93 -9.50 -13.70 -0.97
N THR A 94 -9.13 -12.65 -0.23
CA THR A 94 -9.58 -11.28 -0.50
C THR A 94 -9.19 -10.82 -1.90
N VAL A 95 -7.96 -11.12 -2.33
CA VAL A 95 -7.47 -10.80 -3.67
C VAL A 95 -8.22 -11.61 -4.72
N ALA A 96 -8.43 -12.92 -4.51
CA ALA A 96 -9.15 -13.76 -5.44
C ALA A 96 -10.60 -13.28 -5.65
N ASP A 97 -11.30 -12.97 -4.56
CA ASP A 97 -12.65 -12.40 -4.59
C ASP A 97 -12.68 -11.06 -5.34
N ALA A 98 -11.73 -10.16 -5.05
CA ALA A 98 -11.62 -8.86 -5.71
C ALA A 98 -11.32 -8.97 -7.21
N LEU A 99 -10.61 -10.03 -7.62
CA LEU A 99 -10.28 -10.32 -9.02
C LEU A 99 -11.33 -11.18 -9.73
N GLY A 100 -12.36 -11.65 -9.03
CA GLY A 100 -13.38 -12.55 -9.57
C GLY A 100 -12.84 -13.92 -9.96
N VAL A 101 -11.82 -14.40 -9.24
CA VAL A 101 -11.21 -15.73 -9.44
C VAL A 101 -11.83 -16.71 -8.45
N GLU A 102 -12.46 -17.78 -8.94
CA GLU A 102 -12.83 -18.91 -8.08
C GLU A 102 -11.58 -19.67 -7.65
N MET A 103 -11.43 -19.90 -6.33
CA MET A 103 -10.36 -20.69 -5.73
C MET A 103 -10.79 -22.11 -5.37
#